data_AF-A0A8J6GRZ3-F1
#
_entry.id   AF-A0A8J6GRZ3-F1
#
_cell.length_a   1.000
_cell.length_b   1.000
_cell.length_c   1.000
_cell.angle_alpha   90.00
_cell.angle_beta   90.00
_cell.angle_gamma   90.00
#
_symmetry.space_group_name_H-M   'P 1'
#
loop_
_entity.id
_entity.type
_entity.pdbx_description
1 polymer ?
#
loop_
_entity_poly.entity_id
_entity_poly.type
_entity_poly.pdbx_seq_one_letter_code
_entity_poly.pdbx_strand_id
1 'polypeptide(L)'
;MAAQGWPLSLWLWLSLLLSLLLGARAAAARWSGAGTTPHLQSIFLGRCAEYTTLLSLQPGHQNCTAIWEAFKAVLDKDPCSVLPSDYDLFINLSRHSLPRDKSLFWENNHLLVTSFAENARRLMPLCDVLYGKVGDFLSWCRQENASGLDYQSCPTSEDCENNAVDSYWKRASMQYSRDSSGVINVMLNGSEPTGAYPVKGFFADFEIPYLQKDKITRIEIWVMHEVGGPIVFSKLIYILEAKFAIIERVEEDTLGLSHSPDRSGKHGRIQEGEENGEREREDDDDDDDDDEEEEEEEEEEEEEEEEEEEEEEEEEEEDYWASGKRGRKGSIYFGTKQLLRMMSGVKQPRGVSLRLLWRT
;
A
#
# COMPACT_ATOMS: atom_id res chain seq x y z
N MET A 1 31.82 18.87 -70.63
CA MET A 1 31.97 17.59 -69.90
C MET A 1 32.37 17.96 -68.49
N ALA A 2 31.68 17.67 -67.38
CA ALA A 2 30.54 16.81 -67.09
C ALA A 2 29.70 17.51 -66.01
N ALA A 3 28.38 17.57 -66.18
CA ALA A 3 27.48 18.02 -65.12
C ALA A 3 27.12 16.79 -64.28
N GLN A 4 27.53 16.84 -63.02
CA GLN A 4 27.40 15.78 -62.02
C GLN A 4 25.92 15.58 -61.67
N GLY A 5 25.33 14.48 -62.13
CA GLY A 5 23.97 14.09 -61.79
C GLY A 5 23.93 13.20 -60.56
N TRP A 6 24.19 13.72 -59.37
CA TRP A 6 24.10 12.97 -58.10
C TRP A 6 23.21 13.53 -56.95
N PRO A 7 22.40 14.61 -57.08
CA PRO A 7 21.58 15.04 -55.94
C PRO A 7 20.29 14.23 -55.76
N LEU A 8 19.70 13.66 -56.82
CA LEU A 8 18.37 13.02 -56.72
C LEU A 8 18.39 11.67 -55.99
N SER A 9 19.50 10.93 -56.06
CA SER A 9 19.65 9.65 -55.36
C SER A 9 19.65 9.87 -53.84
N LEU A 10 20.49 10.78 -53.34
CA LEU A 10 20.63 11.01 -51.90
C LEU A 10 19.31 11.46 -51.24
N TRP A 11 18.52 12.27 -51.94
CA TRP A 11 17.22 12.73 -51.45
C TRP A 11 16.18 11.62 -51.36
N LEU A 12 16.20 10.67 -52.29
CA LEU A 12 15.33 9.49 -52.24
C LEU A 12 15.71 8.56 -51.08
N TRP A 13 17.02 8.36 -50.85
CA TRP A 13 17.50 7.56 -49.73
C TRP A 13 17.22 8.24 -48.38
N LEU A 14 17.39 9.56 -48.25
CA LEU A 14 17.02 10.30 -47.04
C LEU A 14 15.51 10.25 -46.79
N SER A 15 14.70 10.39 -47.84
CA SER A 15 13.23 10.33 -47.73
C SER A 15 12.76 8.93 -47.34
N LEU A 16 13.41 7.89 -47.85
CA LEU A 16 13.14 6.50 -47.48
C LEU A 16 13.58 6.22 -46.04
N LEU A 17 14.74 6.72 -45.61
CA LEU A 17 15.23 6.60 -44.24
C LEU A 17 14.30 7.33 -43.26
N LEU A 18 13.86 8.54 -43.60
CA LEU A 18 12.91 9.33 -42.81
C LEU A 18 11.53 8.66 -42.75
N SER A 19 11.10 8.01 -43.83
CA SER A 19 9.87 7.21 -43.85
C SER A 19 9.98 5.93 -43.03
N LEU A 20 11.15 5.28 -42.98
CA LEU A 20 11.42 4.16 -42.09
C LEU A 20 11.50 4.60 -40.62
N LEU A 21 12.06 5.78 -40.34
CA LEU A 21 12.15 6.36 -39.00
C LEU A 21 10.79 6.85 -38.47
N LEU A 22 9.91 7.37 -39.34
CA LEU A 22 8.52 7.72 -39.00
C LEU A 22 7.55 6.52 -39.05
N GLY A 23 7.95 5.41 -39.66
CA GLY A 23 7.13 4.20 -39.84
C GLY A 23 7.02 3.33 -38.59
N ALA A 24 7.88 3.51 -37.60
CA ALA A 24 7.73 2.92 -36.27
C ALA A 24 6.76 3.76 -35.42
N ARG A 25 5.51 3.92 -35.90
CA ARG A 25 4.41 4.21 -34.98
C ARG A 25 4.27 2.97 -34.11
N ALA A 26 4.87 3.01 -32.91
CA ALA A 26 4.35 2.22 -31.81
C ALA A 26 2.84 2.48 -31.80
N ALA A 27 2.03 1.43 -32.02
CA ALA A 27 0.59 1.56 -31.88
C ALA A 27 0.35 2.20 -30.52
N ALA A 28 -0.21 3.41 -30.50
CA ALA A 28 -0.47 4.09 -29.25
C ALA A 28 -1.33 3.17 -28.38
N ALA A 29 -0.88 2.92 -27.15
CA ALA A 29 -1.63 2.13 -26.18
C ALA A 29 -3.06 2.68 -26.11
N ARG A 30 -4.05 1.79 -26.25
CA ARG A 30 -5.47 2.19 -26.27
C ARG A 30 -5.95 2.57 -24.88
N TRP A 31 -5.46 1.87 -23.87
CA TRP A 31 -5.82 2.05 -22.46
C TRP A 31 -4.63 2.60 -21.68
N SER A 32 -4.91 3.21 -20.53
CA SER A 32 -3.89 3.79 -19.65
C SER A 32 -3.09 2.73 -18.88
N GLY A 33 -3.66 1.56 -18.66
CA GLY A 33 -3.08 0.50 -17.83
C GLY A 33 -2.19 -0.48 -18.59
N ALA A 34 -1.35 -1.20 -17.82
CA ALA A 34 -0.49 -2.24 -18.35
C ALA A 34 -1.31 -3.35 -19.02
N GLY A 35 -0.87 -3.79 -20.21
CA GLY A 35 -1.47 -4.90 -20.92
C GLY A 35 -1.43 -6.21 -20.15
N THR A 36 -2.12 -7.21 -20.68
CA THR A 36 -2.20 -8.55 -20.12
C THR A 36 -0.79 -9.11 -19.86
N THR A 37 -0.59 -9.71 -18.68
CA THR A 37 0.70 -10.31 -18.32
C THR A 37 1.05 -11.44 -19.30
N PRO A 38 2.25 -11.43 -19.92
CA PRO A 38 2.72 -12.55 -20.73
C PRO A 38 2.67 -13.85 -19.93
N HIS A 39 2.31 -14.96 -20.59
CA HIS A 39 2.24 -16.27 -19.93
C HIS A 39 1.23 -16.37 -18.77
N LEU A 40 0.18 -15.52 -18.77
CA LEU A 40 -0.88 -15.47 -17.75
C LEU A 40 -1.37 -16.86 -17.32
N GLN A 41 -1.76 -17.71 -18.28
CA GLN A 41 -2.28 -19.05 -17.98
C GLN A 41 -1.28 -19.92 -17.21
N SER A 42 -0.01 -19.96 -17.64
CA SER A 42 1.00 -20.77 -16.98
C SER A 42 1.37 -20.23 -15.60
N ILE A 43 1.41 -18.90 -15.42
CA ILE A 43 1.66 -18.27 -14.11
C ILE A 43 0.52 -18.62 -13.16
N PHE A 44 -0.73 -18.44 -13.61
CA PHE A 44 -1.93 -18.74 -12.83
C PHE A 44 -1.97 -20.21 -12.39
N LEU A 45 -1.80 -21.13 -13.34
CA LEU A 45 -1.82 -22.57 -13.05
C LEU A 45 -0.66 -22.99 -12.14
N GLY A 46 0.52 -22.41 -12.33
CA GLY A 46 1.68 -22.64 -11.47
C GLY A 46 1.42 -22.22 -10.03
N ARG A 47 0.91 -21.00 -9.81
CA ARG A 47 0.56 -20.49 -8.47
C ARG A 47 -0.55 -21.29 -7.82
N CYS A 48 -1.57 -21.70 -8.57
CA CYS A 48 -2.62 -22.56 -8.05
C CYS A 48 -2.08 -23.93 -7.62
N ALA A 49 -1.23 -24.56 -8.45
CA ALA A 49 -0.61 -25.84 -8.12
C ALA A 49 0.27 -25.73 -6.87
N GLU A 50 1.09 -24.69 -6.77
CA GLU A 50 1.90 -24.44 -5.58
C GLU A 50 1.03 -24.28 -4.32
N TYR A 51 -0.01 -23.45 -4.39
CA TYR A 51 -0.89 -23.21 -3.25
C TYR A 51 -1.66 -24.46 -2.80
N THR A 52 -2.14 -25.26 -3.75
CA THR A 52 -2.87 -26.49 -3.44
C THR A 52 -2.00 -27.55 -2.76
N THR A 53 -0.69 -27.57 -3.02
CA THR A 53 0.23 -28.43 -2.24
C THR A 53 0.31 -28.01 -0.77
N LEU A 54 0.21 -26.72 -0.47
CA LEU A 54 0.17 -26.20 0.90
C LEU A 54 -1.17 -26.50 1.59
N LEU A 55 -2.28 -26.42 0.85
CA LEU A 55 -3.63 -26.71 1.34
C LEU A 55 -3.96 -28.20 1.48
N SER A 56 -3.11 -29.12 1.04
CA SER A 56 -3.36 -30.57 1.02
C SER A 56 -3.61 -31.21 2.40
N LEU A 57 -3.63 -30.41 3.47
CA LEU A 57 -4.07 -30.78 4.83
C LEU A 57 -5.56 -30.48 5.11
N GLN A 58 -6.27 -29.82 4.20
CA GLN A 58 -7.71 -29.53 4.27
C GLN A 58 -8.49 -30.43 3.29
N PRO A 59 -9.67 -30.97 3.66
CA PRO A 59 -10.46 -31.83 2.79
C PRO A 59 -11.12 -31.02 1.66
N GLY A 60 -10.51 -31.04 0.48
CA GLY A 60 -11.07 -30.43 -0.74
C GLY A 60 -10.00 -30.26 -1.80
N HIS A 61 -9.93 -31.16 -2.78
CA HIS A 61 -8.97 -31.02 -3.88
C HIS A 61 -9.47 -29.93 -4.83
N GLN A 62 -8.87 -28.75 -4.77
CA GLN A 62 -9.16 -27.65 -5.70
C GLN A 62 -8.63 -28.01 -7.08
N ASN A 63 -9.53 -28.01 -8.07
CA ASN A 63 -9.17 -28.31 -9.45
C ASN A 63 -8.68 -27.03 -10.14
N CYS A 64 -7.35 -26.86 -10.20
CA CYS A 64 -6.73 -25.68 -10.81
C CYS A 64 -7.15 -25.43 -12.26
N THR A 65 -7.39 -26.49 -13.04
CA THR A 65 -7.91 -26.35 -14.41
C THR A 65 -9.32 -25.77 -14.41
N ALA A 66 -10.21 -26.27 -13.55
CA ALA A 66 -11.57 -25.73 -13.44
C ALA A 66 -11.59 -24.28 -12.93
N ILE A 67 -10.71 -23.94 -11.97
CA ILE A 67 -10.54 -22.57 -11.46
C ILE A 67 -10.07 -21.64 -12.58
N TRP A 68 -9.08 -22.07 -13.38
CA TRP A 68 -8.60 -21.31 -14.53
C TRP A 68 -9.69 -21.09 -15.59
N GLU A 69 -10.45 -22.12 -15.96
CA GLU A 69 -11.53 -21.97 -16.95
C GLU A 69 -12.63 -21.03 -16.45
N ALA A 70 -12.97 -21.07 -15.16
CA ALA A 70 -13.92 -20.13 -14.57
C ALA A 70 -13.40 -18.69 -14.56
N PHE A 71 -12.12 -18.48 -14.28
CA PHE A 71 -11.47 -17.16 -14.38
C PHE A 71 -11.47 -16.65 -15.84
N LYS A 72 -11.01 -17.49 -16.77
CA LYS A 72 -10.86 -17.15 -18.19
C LYS A 72 -12.20 -16.85 -18.86
N ALA A 73 -13.29 -17.52 -18.47
CA ALA A 73 -14.62 -17.27 -19.04
C ALA A 73 -15.09 -15.81 -18.86
N VAL A 74 -14.61 -15.10 -17.84
CA VAL A 74 -14.91 -13.67 -17.66
C VAL A 74 -14.29 -12.82 -18.77
N LEU A 75 -13.18 -13.28 -19.34
CA LEU A 75 -12.45 -12.59 -20.41
C LEU A 75 -13.12 -12.74 -21.78
N ASP A 76 -14.25 -13.45 -21.88
CA ASP A 76 -15.09 -13.44 -23.08
C ASP A 76 -15.94 -12.16 -23.16
N LYS A 77 -16.04 -11.37 -22.09
CA LYS A 77 -16.76 -10.10 -22.07
C LYS A 77 -15.97 -8.95 -22.67
N ASP A 78 -16.70 -7.87 -22.97
CA ASP A 78 -16.09 -6.59 -23.32
C ASP A 78 -15.22 -6.06 -22.14
N PRO A 79 -14.03 -5.50 -22.40
CA PRO A 79 -13.08 -5.09 -21.36
C PRO A 79 -13.60 -4.07 -20.35
N CYS A 80 -14.66 -3.32 -20.67
CA CYS A 80 -15.30 -2.33 -19.79
C CYS A 80 -16.70 -2.75 -19.33
N SER A 81 -17.05 -4.03 -19.50
CA SER A 81 -18.37 -4.58 -19.15
C SER A 81 -18.27 -5.79 -18.21
N VAL A 82 -17.18 -5.89 -17.45
CA VAL A 82 -16.95 -6.96 -16.48
C VAL A 82 -17.43 -6.52 -15.10
N LEU A 83 -18.33 -7.29 -14.51
CA LEU A 83 -18.88 -7.02 -13.18
C LEU A 83 -18.22 -7.93 -12.13
N PRO A 84 -18.17 -7.53 -10.84
CA PRO A 84 -17.67 -8.40 -9.78
C PRO A 84 -18.36 -9.76 -9.69
N SER A 85 -19.66 -9.82 -9.99
CA SER A 85 -20.44 -11.06 -10.00
C SER A 85 -20.01 -12.06 -11.07
N ASP A 86 -19.33 -11.61 -12.13
CA ASP A 86 -18.86 -12.52 -13.18
C ASP A 86 -17.79 -13.48 -12.68
N TYR A 87 -17.07 -13.08 -11.63
CA TYR A 87 -16.08 -13.93 -10.95
C TYR A 87 -16.70 -14.84 -9.87
N ASP A 88 -18.04 -14.91 -9.71
CA ASP A 88 -18.67 -15.73 -8.67
C ASP A 88 -18.30 -17.22 -8.78
N LEU A 89 -18.28 -17.78 -9.98
CA LEU A 89 -17.90 -19.18 -10.19
C LEU A 89 -16.43 -19.41 -9.83
N PHE A 90 -15.55 -18.49 -10.25
CA PHE A 90 -14.12 -18.53 -9.92
C PHE A 90 -13.91 -18.51 -8.40
N ILE A 91 -14.57 -17.59 -7.68
CA ILE A 91 -14.51 -17.53 -6.22
C ILE A 91 -15.03 -18.82 -5.60
N ASN A 92 -16.16 -19.35 -6.04
CA ASN A 92 -16.73 -20.57 -5.47
C ASN A 92 -15.82 -21.78 -5.61
N LEU A 93 -15.12 -21.92 -6.74
CA LEU A 93 -14.20 -23.04 -6.99
C LEU A 93 -12.87 -22.91 -6.23
N SER A 94 -12.47 -21.69 -5.89
CA SER A 94 -11.18 -21.37 -5.26
C SER A 94 -11.29 -21.09 -3.75
N ARG A 95 -12.50 -20.91 -3.23
CA ARG A 95 -12.75 -20.59 -1.82
C ARG A 95 -12.32 -21.72 -0.89
N HIS A 96 -11.75 -21.33 0.24
CA HIS A 96 -11.44 -22.20 1.37
C HIS A 96 -11.59 -21.43 2.69
N SER A 97 -11.61 -22.15 3.82
CA SER A 97 -11.64 -21.49 5.13
C SER A 97 -10.35 -20.71 5.38
N LEU A 98 -10.47 -19.52 5.95
CA LEU A 98 -9.35 -18.73 6.45
C LEU A 98 -9.11 -19.06 7.93
N PRO A 99 -7.85 -19.19 8.39
CA PRO A 99 -7.56 -19.32 9.80
C PRO A 99 -8.06 -18.10 10.58
N ARG A 100 -8.69 -18.34 11.73
CA ARG A 100 -9.10 -17.29 12.66
C ARG A 100 -7.88 -16.46 13.10
N ASP A 101 -8.07 -15.16 13.34
CA ASP A 101 -7.06 -14.21 13.82
C ASP A 101 -5.88 -13.95 12.86
N LYS A 102 -5.98 -14.43 11.61
CA LYS A 102 -4.90 -14.31 10.63
C LYS A 102 -5.16 -13.33 9.49
N SER A 103 -6.37 -12.79 9.35
CA SER A 103 -6.64 -11.85 8.27
C SER A 103 -5.84 -10.56 8.43
N LEU A 104 -5.17 -10.16 7.36
CA LEU A 104 -4.45 -8.89 7.21
C LEU A 104 -5.01 -8.11 6.01
N PHE A 105 -5.49 -6.91 6.28
CA PHE A 105 -5.91 -5.91 5.30
C PHE A 105 -4.83 -4.84 5.19
N TRP A 106 -4.84 -4.05 4.12
CA TRP A 106 -3.82 -3.03 3.93
C TRP A 106 -4.22 -1.97 2.91
N GLU A 107 -3.59 -0.81 3.01
CA GLU A 107 -3.61 0.26 2.02
C GLU A 107 -2.17 0.76 1.81
N ASN A 108 -1.79 0.98 0.55
CA ASN A 108 -0.48 1.52 0.12
C ASN A 108 0.76 0.84 0.75
N ASN A 109 0.71 -0.49 0.97
CA ASN A 109 1.75 -1.25 1.70
C ASN A 109 2.07 -2.63 1.11
N HIS A 110 1.82 -2.85 -0.19
CA HIS A 110 1.81 -4.19 -0.76
C HIS A 110 3.10 -5.01 -0.51
N LEU A 111 4.27 -4.42 -0.73
CA LEU A 111 5.56 -5.10 -0.54
C LEU A 111 5.86 -5.38 0.95
N LEU A 112 5.50 -4.45 1.83
CA LEU A 112 5.67 -4.64 3.27
C LEU A 112 4.77 -5.77 3.79
N VAL A 113 3.51 -5.79 3.36
CA VAL A 113 2.52 -6.81 3.73
C VAL A 113 2.94 -8.19 3.28
N THR A 114 3.36 -8.33 2.02
CA THR A 114 3.79 -9.63 1.46
C THR A 114 5.04 -10.15 2.17
N SER A 115 5.99 -9.27 2.50
CA SER A 115 7.19 -9.61 3.29
C SER A 115 6.83 -10.01 4.73
N PHE A 116 6.00 -9.23 5.40
CA PHE A 116 5.60 -9.46 6.78
C PHE A 116 4.76 -10.73 6.97
N ALA A 117 3.89 -11.05 6.02
CA ALA A 117 3.04 -12.24 6.08
C ALA A 117 3.83 -13.55 6.02
N GLU A 118 5.02 -13.54 5.39
CA GLU A 118 5.88 -14.70 5.18
C GLU A 118 5.14 -15.88 4.53
N ASN A 119 4.40 -15.63 3.44
CA ASN A 119 3.62 -16.63 2.70
C ASN A 119 2.63 -17.37 3.61
N ALA A 120 1.69 -16.61 4.20
CA ALA A 120 0.69 -17.06 5.16
C ALA A 120 1.21 -17.61 6.51
N ARG A 121 2.52 -17.61 6.78
CA ARG A 121 3.07 -18.16 8.03
C ARG A 121 2.69 -17.32 9.24
N ARG A 122 2.81 -15.99 9.14
CA ARG A 122 2.44 -15.07 10.24
C ARG A 122 0.96 -14.73 10.17
N LEU A 123 0.61 -13.93 9.17
CA LEU A 123 -0.75 -13.54 8.81
C LEU A 123 -1.04 -13.96 7.36
N MET A 124 -2.31 -13.95 6.98
CA MET A 124 -2.79 -14.37 5.67
C MET A 124 -3.51 -13.18 5.01
N PRO A 125 -2.79 -12.25 4.36
CA PRO A 125 -3.41 -11.20 3.55
C PRO A 125 -4.14 -11.80 2.33
N LEU A 126 -4.96 -10.99 1.65
CA LEU A 126 -5.69 -11.43 0.47
C LEU A 126 -4.77 -12.06 -0.61
N CYS A 127 -3.60 -11.47 -0.85
CA CYS A 127 -2.59 -11.99 -1.78
C CYS A 127 -2.03 -13.38 -1.39
N ASP A 128 -2.24 -13.84 -0.16
CA ASP A 128 -1.87 -15.17 0.35
C ASP A 128 -3.06 -16.13 0.49
N VAL A 129 -4.24 -15.74 0.00
CA VAL A 129 -5.42 -16.63 -0.18
C VAL A 129 -5.44 -17.14 -1.62
N LEU A 130 -5.88 -18.37 -1.89
CA LEU A 130 -5.80 -18.96 -3.25
C LEU A 130 -6.31 -18.01 -4.35
N TYR A 131 -7.50 -17.44 -4.15
CA TYR A 131 -8.12 -16.54 -5.11
C TYR A 131 -7.52 -15.13 -5.14
N GLY A 132 -6.66 -14.73 -4.19
CA GLY A 132 -5.83 -13.53 -4.36
C GLY A 132 -4.49 -13.87 -5.00
N LYS A 133 -3.83 -14.93 -4.51
CA LYS A 133 -2.51 -15.42 -4.94
C LYS A 133 -2.41 -15.58 -6.45
N VAL A 134 -3.42 -16.16 -7.09
CA VAL A 134 -3.40 -16.40 -8.54
C VAL A 134 -3.51 -15.13 -9.40
N GLY A 135 -4.04 -14.03 -8.84
CA GLY A 135 -4.17 -12.73 -9.52
C GLY A 135 -3.12 -11.70 -9.11
N ASP A 136 -2.35 -11.97 -8.06
CA ASP A 136 -1.43 -11.01 -7.44
C ASP A 136 -0.34 -10.47 -8.41
N PHE A 137 -0.18 -9.15 -8.51
CA PHE A 137 0.71 -8.48 -9.49
C PHE A 137 0.43 -8.80 -10.98
N LEU A 138 -0.70 -9.39 -11.34
CA LEU A 138 -1.03 -9.67 -12.74
C LEU A 138 -2.04 -8.66 -13.29
N SER A 139 -2.01 -8.45 -14.61
CA SER A 139 -3.00 -7.68 -15.36
C SER A 139 -3.58 -8.55 -16.47
N TRP A 140 -4.83 -8.32 -16.84
CA TRP A 140 -5.50 -9.06 -17.90
C TRP A 140 -6.72 -8.30 -18.44
N CYS A 141 -6.93 -8.40 -19.76
CA CYS A 141 -8.15 -7.95 -20.40
C CYS A 141 -8.28 -8.56 -21.81
N ARG A 142 -9.50 -8.58 -22.34
CA ARG A 142 -9.75 -8.93 -23.74
C ARG A 142 -9.40 -7.76 -24.65
N GLN A 143 -9.18 -8.03 -25.93
CA GLN A 143 -9.27 -7.02 -26.96
C GLN A 143 -10.75 -6.65 -27.18
N GLU A 144 -11.03 -5.36 -27.45
CA GLU A 144 -12.37 -4.87 -27.74
C GLU A 144 -12.92 -5.53 -29.03
N ASN A 145 -12.11 -5.51 -30.09
CA ASN A 145 -12.49 -5.94 -31.44
C ASN A 145 -12.08 -7.38 -31.82
N ALA A 146 -11.57 -8.16 -30.86
CA ALA A 146 -11.16 -9.55 -31.10
C ALA A 146 -11.37 -10.41 -29.86
N SER A 147 -11.32 -11.74 -30.02
CA SER A 147 -11.44 -12.71 -28.92
C SER A 147 -10.12 -12.96 -28.18
N GLY A 148 -9.02 -12.36 -28.62
CA GLY A 148 -7.71 -12.51 -27.98
C GLY A 148 -7.56 -11.62 -26.74
N LEU A 149 -6.54 -11.90 -25.93
CA LEU A 149 -6.10 -11.02 -24.84
C LEU A 149 -5.36 -9.80 -25.40
N ASP A 150 -5.54 -8.65 -24.77
CA ASP A 150 -4.79 -7.45 -25.12
C ASP A 150 -3.50 -7.38 -24.29
N TYR A 151 -2.36 -7.56 -24.95
CA TYR A 151 -1.03 -7.49 -24.33
C TYR A 151 -0.40 -6.10 -24.41
N GLN A 152 -1.03 -5.14 -25.12
CA GLN A 152 -0.50 -3.79 -25.26
C GLN A 152 -0.93 -2.91 -24.10
N SER A 153 -2.21 -2.94 -23.76
CA SER A 153 -2.78 -2.10 -22.71
C SER A 153 -4.09 -2.68 -22.19
N CYS A 154 -4.44 -2.41 -20.93
CA CYS A 154 -5.73 -2.78 -20.33
C CYS A 154 -6.37 -1.59 -19.61
N PRO A 155 -7.72 -1.52 -19.57
CA PRO A 155 -8.41 -0.42 -18.92
C PRO A 155 -8.15 -0.38 -17.41
N THR A 156 -7.94 0.82 -16.88
CA THR A 156 -7.91 1.11 -15.44
C THR A 156 -9.25 1.65 -14.95
N SER A 157 -9.34 1.97 -13.65
CA SER A 157 -10.48 2.67 -13.06
C SER A 157 -10.76 4.03 -13.71
N GLU A 158 -9.74 4.72 -14.22
CA GLU A 158 -9.87 6.00 -14.93
C GLU A 158 -10.47 5.83 -16.34
N ASP A 159 -10.16 4.71 -17.00
CA ASP A 159 -10.71 4.38 -18.32
C ASP A 159 -12.17 3.91 -18.20
N CYS A 160 -12.44 2.98 -17.27
CA CYS A 160 -13.78 2.48 -16.98
C CYS A 160 -13.85 1.70 -15.65
N GLU A 161 -14.93 1.94 -14.89
CA GLU A 161 -15.13 1.33 -13.57
C GLU A 161 -15.28 -0.21 -13.59
N ASN A 162 -15.84 -0.74 -14.68
CA ASN A 162 -16.19 -2.16 -14.84
C ASN A 162 -15.14 -2.90 -15.69
N ASN A 163 -13.87 -2.69 -15.37
CA ASN A 163 -12.77 -3.43 -15.99
C ASN A 163 -12.53 -4.78 -15.31
N ALA A 164 -11.85 -5.70 -16.02
CA ALA A 164 -11.67 -7.07 -15.58
C ALA A 164 -10.87 -7.22 -14.28
N VAL A 165 -9.85 -6.37 -14.06
CA VAL A 165 -8.95 -6.44 -12.91
C VAL A 165 -9.61 -5.83 -11.68
N ASP A 166 -10.22 -4.65 -11.79
CA ASP A 166 -10.90 -4.01 -10.66
C ASP A 166 -12.11 -4.84 -10.21
N SER A 167 -12.91 -5.36 -11.16
CA SER A 167 -14.04 -6.23 -10.81
C SER A 167 -13.60 -7.52 -10.13
N TYR A 168 -12.43 -8.07 -10.49
CA TYR A 168 -11.84 -9.22 -9.81
C TYR A 168 -11.50 -8.89 -8.36
N TRP A 169 -10.75 -7.79 -8.13
CA TRP A 169 -10.34 -7.41 -6.79
C TRP A 169 -11.53 -6.98 -5.93
N LYS A 170 -12.51 -6.27 -6.48
CA LYS A 170 -13.79 -5.97 -5.81
C LYS A 170 -14.41 -7.27 -5.30
N ARG A 171 -14.49 -8.30 -6.17
CA ARG A 171 -15.11 -9.57 -5.80
C ARG A 171 -14.32 -10.36 -4.77
N ALA A 172 -13.00 -10.40 -4.91
CA ALA A 172 -12.07 -11.10 -4.02
C ALA A 172 -12.05 -10.46 -2.62
N SER A 173 -11.94 -9.14 -2.53
CA SER A 173 -12.02 -8.34 -1.30
C SER A 173 -13.34 -8.56 -0.55
N MET A 174 -14.47 -8.47 -1.26
CA MET A 174 -15.79 -8.78 -0.67
C MET A 174 -15.86 -10.20 -0.09
N GLN A 175 -15.24 -11.18 -0.76
CA GLN A 175 -15.23 -12.56 -0.27
C GLN A 175 -14.33 -12.73 0.94
N TYR A 176 -13.14 -12.16 0.89
CA TYR A 176 -12.13 -12.21 1.94
C TYR A 176 -12.64 -11.61 3.26
N SER A 177 -13.33 -10.48 3.19
CA SER A 177 -13.98 -9.88 4.37
C SER A 177 -15.08 -10.75 4.97
N ARG A 178 -15.89 -11.42 4.13
CA ARG A 178 -16.94 -12.34 4.61
C ARG A 178 -16.38 -13.58 5.32
N ASP A 179 -15.21 -14.03 4.88
CA ASP A 179 -14.55 -15.25 5.38
C ASP A 179 -13.59 -14.98 6.54
N SER A 180 -13.24 -13.72 6.77
CA SER A 180 -12.39 -13.27 7.88
C SER A 180 -13.08 -13.38 9.24
N SER A 181 -12.33 -13.70 10.29
CA SER A 181 -12.86 -13.86 11.65
C SER A 181 -11.79 -13.69 12.73
N GLY A 182 -12.23 -13.37 13.95
CA GLY A 182 -11.34 -13.13 15.09
C GLY A 182 -10.79 -11.70 15.12
N VAL A 183 -9.51 -11.56 15.44
CA VAL A 183 -8.77 -10.30 15.32
C VAL A 183 -8.51 -10.02 13.84
N ILE A 184 -8.93 -8.85 13.38
CA ILE A 184 -8.65 -8.35 12.03
C ILE A 184 -7.47 -7.39 12.13
N ASN A 185 -6.39 -7.65 11.40
CA ASN A 185 -5.23 -6.76 11.34
C ASN A 185 -5.32 -5.89 10.08
N VAL A 186 -4.93 -4.63 10.17
CA VAL A 186 -4.92 -3.67 9.05
C VAL A 186 -3.59 -2.93 9.07
N MET A 187 -2.86 -2.93 7.95
CA MET A 187 -1.58 -2.23 7.82
C MET A 187 -1.71 -1.04 6.88
N LEU A 188 -1.64 0.17 7.43
CA LEU A 188 -1.79 1.43 6.72
C LEU A 188 -0.45 2.15 6.57
N ASN A 189 -0.29 2.94 5.51
CA ASN A 189 0.92 3.70 5.25
C ASN A 189 0.76 5.12 5.82
N GLY A 190 1.42 5.40 6.93
CA GLY A 190 1.44 6.71 7.59
C GLY A 190 2.35 7.74 6.93
N SER A 191 3.06 7.37 5.88
CA SER A 191 3.85 8.30 5.05
C SER A 191 3.16 8.59 3.71
N GLU A 192 1.92 8.12 3.51
CA GLU A 192 1.10 8.44 2.34
C GLU A 192 0.70 9.93 2.35
N PRO A 193 1.06 10.73 1.32
CA PRO A 193 0.75 12.16 1.29
C PRO A 193 -0.74 12.49 1.38
N THR A 194 -1.59 11.61 0.86
CA THR A 194 -3.05 11.76 0.91
C THR A 194 -3.67 11.26 2.22
N GLY A 195 -2.84 10.78 3.15
CA GLY A 195 -3.22 10.23 4.43
C GLY A 195 -3.33 8.70 4.45
N ALA A 196 -3.14 8.13 5.64
CA ALA A 196 -3.05 6.67 5.83
C ALA A 196 -4.33 5.90 5.49
N TYR A 197 -5.49 6.54 5.50
CA TYR A 197 -6.77 5.92 5.18
C TYR A 197 -7.47 6.65 4.02
N PRO A 198 -7.55 6.03 2.83
CA PRO A 198 -8.30 6.62 1.73
C PRO A 198 -9.81 6.46 1.96
N VAL A 199 -10.56 7.57 1.89
CA VAL A 199 -12.02 7.58 2.12
C VAL A 199 -12.77 6.73 1.08
N LYS A 200 -12.21 6.63 -0.13
CA LYS A 200 -12.67 5.79 -1.24
C LYS A 200 -11.57 4.78 -1.58
N GLY A 201 -11.93 3.51 -1.76
CA GLY A 201 -10.94 2.47 -2.03
C GLY A 201 -11.48 1.06 -1.78
N PHE A 202 -10.67 0.05 -2.06
CA PHE A 202 -11.06 -1.34 -1.83
C PHE A 202 -11.35 -1.61 -0.36
N PHE A 203 -10.48 -1.19 0.54
CA PHE A 203 -10.70 -1.37 1.96
C PHE A 203 -11.98 -0.69 2.43
N ALA A 204 -12.14 0.58 2.02
CA ALA A 204 -13.22 1.45 2.43
C ALA A 204 -14.61 1.02 1.93
N ASP A 205 -14.71 0.53 0.69
CA ASP A 205 -15.99 0.33 -0.02
C ASP A 205 -16.32 -1.14 -0.29
N PHE A 206 -15.33 -2.03 -0.32
CA PHE A 206 -15.50 -3.45 -0.68
C PHE A 206 -15.05 -4.43 0.40
N GLU A 207 -14.37 -3.96 1.45
CA GLU A 207 -13.91 -4.82 2.54
C GLU A 207 -14.66 -4.55 3.85
N ILE A 208 -14.61 -3.31 4.35
CA ILE A 208 -15.27 -2.93 5.61
C ILE A 208 -16.76 -3.29 5.62
N PRO A 209 -17.56 -2.97 4.58
CA PRO A 209 -18.99 -3.27 4.60
C PRO A 209 -19.32 -4.78 4.62
N TYR A 210 -18.35 -5.63 4.27
CA TYR A 210 -18.53 -7.07 4.13
C TYR A 210 -17.98 -7.88 5.31
N LEU A 211 -17.34 -7.21 6.26
CA LEU A 211 -16.90 -7.79 7.53
C LEU A 211 -18.10 -8.32 8.35
N GLN A 212 -18.00 -9.57 8.83
CA GLN A 212 -19.06 -10.23 9.61
C GLN A 212 -18.91 -9.84 11.09
N LYS A 213 -19.67 -8.83 11.53
CA LYS A 213 -19.55 -8.26 12.91
C LYS A 213 -19.62 -9.33 14.01
N ASP A 214 -20.48 -10.33 13.84
CA ASP A 214 -20.67 -11.45 14.78
C ASP A 214 -19.46 -12.39 14.88
N LYS A 215 -18.56 -12.38 13.89
CA LYS A 215 -17.35 -13.22 13.84
C LYS A 215 -16.08 -12.47 14.22
N ILE A 216 -16.14 -11.14 14.36
CA ILE A 216 -14.98 -10.30 14.61
C ILE A 216 -14.87 -9.98 16.10
N THR A 217 -13.69 -10.20 16.66
CA THR A 217 -13.39 -9.87 18.06
C THR A 217 -13.01 -8.41 18.20
N ARG A 218 -12.08 -7.94 17.36
CA ARG A 218 -11.59 -6.56 17.32
C ARG A 218 -10.86 -6.30 16.00
N ILE A 219 -10.62 -5.03 15.71
CA ILE A 219 -9.78 -4.60 14.59
C ILE A 219 -8.52 -3.95 15.16
N GLU A 220 -7.35 -4.35 14.68
CA GLU A 220 -6.05 -3.84 15.07
C GLU A 220 -5.41 -3.17 13.85
N ILE A 221 -5.08 -1.90 13.98
CA ILE A 221 -4.57 -1.07 12.89
C ILE A 221 -3.12 -0.72 13.21
N TRP A 222 -2.23 -1.00 12.28
CA TRP A 222 -0.82 -0.64 12.34
C TRP A 222 -0.56 0.44 11.31
N VAL A 223 -0.21 1.64 11.77
CA VAL A 223 0.20 2.74 10.92
C VAL A 223 1.72 2.68 10.81
N MET A 224 2.20 2.36 9.62
CA MET A 224 3.62 2.14 9.33
C MET A 224 4.19 3.38 8.65
N HIS A 225 5.34 3.87 9.12
CA HIS A 225 6.02 5.02 8.54
C HIS A 225 7.28 4.57 7.78
N GLU A 226 7.62 5.29 6.72
CA GLU A 226 8.89 5.11 6.03
C GLU A 226 10.06 5.49 6.94
N VAL A 227 11.18 4.77 6.83
CA VAL A 227 12.36 5.04 7.67
C VAL A 227 13.00 6.35 7.21
N GLY A 228 12.98 7.37 8.07
CA GLY A 228 13.45 8.72 7.73
C GLY A 228 12.53 9.46 6.76
N GLY A 229 11.33 8.93 6.50
CA GLY A 229 10.32 9.59 5.68
C GLY A 229 9.38 10.46 6.52
N PRO A 230 8.53 11.25 5.85
CA PRO A 230 7.59 12.13 6.53
C PRO A 230 6.57 11.32 7.34
N ILE A 231 6.19 11.88 8.48
CA ILE A 231 5.11 11.35 9.32
C ILE A 231 3.87 12.17 8.98
N VAL A 232 3.05 11.67 8.05
CA VAL A 232 1.83 12.36 7.63
C VAL A 232 0.71 11.97 8.58
N PHE A 233 0.50 12.79 9.61
CA PHE A 233 -0.61 12.64 10.55
C PHE A 233 -1.93 13.09 9.91
N SER A 234 -2.47 12.29 9.00
CA SER A 234 -3.83 12.55 8.51
C SER A 234 -4.87 12.10 9.53
N LYS A 235 -6.08 12.68 9.41
CA LYS A 235 -7.36 12.56 10.15
C LYS A 235 -7.90 11.11 10.33
N LEU A 236 -7.02 10.14 10.56
CA LEU A 236 -7.24 8.69 10.59
C LEU A 236 -8.25 8.31 11.67
N ILE A 237 -8.12 8.90 12.86
CA ILE A 237 -9.03 8.64 13.98
C ILE A 237 -10.46 9.03 13.58
N TYR A 238 -10.67 10.25 13.09
CA TYR A 238 -12.00 10.74 12.71
C TYR A 238 -12.65 9.93 11.59
N ILE A 239 -11.87 9.50 10.59
CA ILE A 239 -12.41 8.73 9.46
C ILE A 239 -12.76 7.31 9.91
N LEU A 240 -11.93 6.69 10.74
CA LEU A 240 -12.23 5.39 11.34
C LEU A 240 -13.46 5.48 12.25
N GLU A 241 -13.60 6.54 13.05
CA GLU A 241 -14.82 6.79 13.83
C GLU A 241 -16.06 6.89 12.94
N ALA A 242 -15.98 7.64 11.85
CA ALA A 242 -17.10 7.88 10.94
C ALA A 242 -17.51 6.62 10.17
N LYS A 243 -16.55 5.85 9.63
CA LYS A 243 -16.86 4.65 8.83
C LYS A 243 -17.09 3.39 9.67
N PHE A 244 -16.47 3.27 10.84
CA PHE A 244 -16.73 2.15 11.73
C PHE A 244 -17.84 2.42 12.76
N ALA A 245 -18.27 3.66 13.01
CA ALA A 245 -19.27 4.02 14.03
C ALA A 245 -18.96 3.47 15.44
N ILE A 246 -17.70 3.10 15.67
CA ILE A 246 -17.26 2.19 16.73
C ILE A 246 -15.82 2.56 17.08
N ILE A 247 -15.66 3.60 17.87
CA ILE A 247 -14.47 3.77 18.70
C ILE A 247 -14.99 4.06 20.10
N GLU A 248 -14.75 3.15 21.04
CA GLU A 248 -15.02 3.37 22.46
C GLU A 248 -13.72 3.63 23.24
N ARG A 249 -12.59 3.13 22.73
CA ARG A 249 -11.25 3.37 23.28
C ARG A 249 -10.20 3.07 22.22
N VAL A 250 -9.27 3.99 21.99
CA VAL A 250 -7.99 3.74 21.33
C VAL A 250 -6.98 3.38 22.42
N GLU A 251 -6.43 2.16 22.39
CA GLU A 251 -5.23 1.81 23.17
C GLU A 251 -4.04 1.84 22.22
N GLU A 252 -3.05 2.69 22.54
CA GLU A 252 -1.85 2.91 21.73
C GLU A 252 -0.68 2.10 22.30
N ASP A 253 -0.09 1.25 21.46
CA ASP A 253 1.16 0.55 21.74
C ASP A 253 2.21 0.98 20.70
N THR A 254 3.37 1.48 21.13
CA THR A 254 4.48 1.77 20.22
C THR A 254 5.15 0.47 19.76
N LEU A 255 5.24 0.27 18.43
CA LEU A 255 5.81 -0.95 17.87
C LEU A 255 7.35 -0.87 17.85
N GLY A 256 7.99 -1.31 18.94
CA GLY A 256 9.44 -1.51 19.01
C GLY A 256 9.87 -2.87 18.49
N LEU A 257 10.64 -2.91 17.38
CA LEU A 257 11.37 -4.14 16.99
C LEU A 257 12.53 -4.36 17.98
N SER A 258 12.31 -5.20 19.00
CA SER A 258 13.35 -5.59 19.94
C SER A 258 14.49 -6.32 19.21
N HIS A 259 15.70 -5.75 19.24
CA HIS A 259 16.93 -6.43 18.85
C HIS A 259 17.17 -7.65 19.75
N SER A 260 17.45 -8.81 19.15
CA SER A 260 17.94 -9.99 19.87
C SER A 260 19.36 -9.71 20.41
N PRO A 261 19.70 -10.06 21.67
CA PRO A 261 21.05 -9.85 22.17
C PRO A 261 21.99 -10.92 21.62
N ASP A 262 22.95 -10.50 20.81
CA ASP A 262 24.00 -11.37 20.29
C ASP A 262 24.95 -11.82 21.40
N ARG A 263 25.27 -13.12 21.38
CA ARG A 263 26.22 -13.79 22.25
C ARG A 263 27.58 -13.79 21.59
N SER A 264 28.51 -12.99 22.09
CA SER A 264 29.94 -13.32 22.08
C SER A 264 30.58 -12.58 23.27
N GLY A 265 31.52 -13.07 24.05
CA GLY A 265 32.45 -14.18 23.91
C GLY A 265 33.70 -13.73 24.67
N LYS A 266 33.90 -14.25 25.89
CA LYS A 266 35.03 -13.93 26.77
C LYS A 266 36.39 -14.16 26.09
N HIS A 267 37.29 -13.19 26.19
CA HIS A 267 38.77 -13.26 26.29
C HIS A 267 39.19 -11.89 26.87
N GLY A 268 40.08 -11.69 27.84
CA GLY A 268 41.22 -12.45 28.32
C GLY A 268 42.46 -11.54 28.33
N ARG A 269 42.61 -10.72 29.39
CA ARG A 269 43.82 -10.12 30.03
C ARG A 269 45.14 -10.01 29.23
N ILE A 270 45.80 -8.84 29.26
CA ILE A 270 47.22 -8.57 29.62
C ILE A 270 47.44 -7.05 29.83
N GLN A 271 48.44 -6.71 30.65
CA GLN A 271 48.77 -5.43 31.30
C GLN A 271 50.20 -4.98 30.87
N GLU A 272 50.57 -3.73 31.19
CA GLU A 272 51.91 -3.07 31.12
C GLU A 272 52.32 -2.51 29.73
N GLY A 273 52.93 -1.33 29.54
CA GLY A 273 53.47 -0.28 30.41
C GLY A 273 54.39 0.66 29.58
N GLU A 274 54.74 1.82 30.17
CA GLU A 274 55.86 2.74 29.87
C GLU A 274 55.72 4.00 28.98
N GLU A 275 56.42 5.04 29.48
CA GLU A 275 56.43 6.48 29.20
C GLU A 275 57.32 6.92 28.02
N ASN A 276 57.03 8.13 27.51
CA ASN A 276 57.91 9.25 27.11
C ASN A 276 57.12 10.08 26.07
N GLY A 277 56.91 11.39 26.14
CA GLY A 277 57.69 12.45 26.76
C GLY A 277 58.52 13.18 25.70
N GLU A 278 57.90 14.03 24.87
CA GLU A 278 58.52 15.25 24.31
C GLU A 278 57.48 16.16 23.64
N ARG A 279 57.79 17.45 23.66
CA ARG A 279 56.92 18.63 23.55
C ARG A 279 57.32 19.38 22.29
N GLU A 280 56.35 19.82 21.50
CA GLU A 280 56.45 21.05 20.72
C GLU A 280 55.04 21.60 20.50
N ARG A 281 54.86 22.88 20.85
CA ARG A 281 53.67 23.70 20.61
C ARG A 281 53.89 24.37 19.27
N GLU A 282 52.89 24.36 18.41
CA GLU A 282 52.60 25.49 17.54
C GLU A 282 51.08 25.73 17.59
N ASP A 283 50.78 27.00 17.78
CA ASP A 283 49.48 27.63 17.92
C ASP A 283 48.76 27.64 16.57
N ASP A 284 47.44 27.43 16.55
CA ASP A 284 46.52 28.08 15.61
C ASP A 284 45.18 28.22 16.35
N ASP A 285 44.84 29.48 16.57
CA ASP A 285 43.66 29.96 17.29
C ASP A 285 42.37 29.73 16.48
N ASP A 286 41.30 29.66 17.25
CA ASP A 286 39.87 29.57 16.93
C ASP A 286 39.41 30.62 15.92
N ASP A 287 38.44 30.26 15.06
CA ASP A 287 37.37 31.11 14.50
C ASP A 287 36.55 30.23 13.52
N ASP A 288 35.53 29.51 13.99
CA ASP A 288 34.45 28.90 13.16
C ASP A 288 33.23 28.44 14.04
N ASP A 289 32.98 29.08 15.19
CA ASP A 289 31.86 28.72 16.10
C ASP A 289 30.64 29.67 16.01
N ASP A 290 30.64 30.66 15.11
CA ASP A 290 29.55 31.64 14.99
C ASP A 290 28.49 31.27 13.91
N ASP A 291 28.71 30.22 13.09
CA ASP A 291 27.77 29.81 12.02
C ASP A 291 26.79 28.70 12.45
N GLU A 292 27.03 27.97 13.56
CA GLU A 292 26.12 26.90 14.04
C GLU A 292 24.99 27.43 14.95
N GLU A 293 25.16 28.58 15.61
CA GLU A 293 24.09 29.19 16.43
C GLU A 293 23.06 29.94 15.56
N GLU A 294 23.45 30.47 14.39
CA GLU A 294 22.49 31.11 13.47
C GLU A 294 21.60 30.08 12.72
N GLU A 295 22.10 28.86 12.44
CA GLU A 295 21.28 27.80 11.82
C GLU A 295 20.25 27.21 12.81
N GLU A 296 20.56 27.11 14.11
CA GLU A 296 19.60 26.64 15.13
C GLU A 296 18.50 27.69 15.41
N GLU A 297 18.80 28.99 15.34
CA GLU A 297 17.80 30.06 15.49
C GLU A 297 16.87 30.16 14.25
N GLU A 298 17.37 29.92 13.03
CA GLU A 298 16.53 29.87 11.82
C GLU A 298 15.58 28.65 11.81
N GLU A 299 16.00 27.48 12.32
CA GLU A 299 15.13 26.30 12.46
C GLU A 299 14.03 26.50 13.52
N GLU A 300 14.31 27.21 14.62
CA GLU A 300 13.30 27.53 15.65
C GLU A 300 12.27 28.57 15.14
N GLU A 301 12.68 29.54 14.31
CA GLU A 301 11.74 30.51 13.71
C GLU A 301 10.84 29.85 12.63
N GLU A 302 11.35 28.90 11.84
CA GLU A 302 10.52 28.13 10.88
C GLU A 302 9.50 27.22 11.60
N GLU A 303 9.86 26.60 12.73
CA GLU A 303 8.93 25.81 13.55
C GLU A 303 7.82 26.68 14.18
N GLU A 304 8.14 27.90 14.64
CA GLU A 304 7.12 28.83 15.17
C GLU A 304 6.17 29.36 14.08
N GLU A 305 6.66 29.61 12.85
CA GLU A 305 5.80 30.01 11.73
C GLU A 305 4.85 28.87 11.28
N GLU A 306 5.32 27.62 11.25
CA GLU A 306 4.45 26.46 10.96
C GLU A 306 3.38 26.24 12.05
N GLU A 307 3.71 26.43 13.34
CA GLU A 307 2.72 26.35 14.43
C GLU A 307 1.67 27.47 14.34
N GLU A 308 2.04 28.70 13.95
CA GLU A 308 1.08 29.79 13.75
C GLU A 308 0.16 29.55 12.55
N GLU A 309 0.67 29.00 11.43
CA GLU A 309 -0.16 28.63 10.27
C GLU A 309 -1.15 27.48 10.60
N GLU A 310 -0.73 26.49 11.41
CA GLU A 310 -1.63 25.43 11.89
C GLU A 310 -2.73 25.98 12.82
N GLU A 311 -2.42 26.92 13.71
CA GLU A 311 -3.42 27.56 14.58
C GLU A 311 -4.43 28.40 13.78
N GLU A 312 -4.00 29.10 12.73
CA GLU A 312 -4.91 29.85 11.85
C GLU A 312 -5.84 28.91 11.03
N GLU A 313 -5.33 27.79 10.52
CA GLU A 313 -6.16 26.78 9.84
C GLU A 313 -7.17 26.11 10.80
N GLU A 314 -6.81 25.90 12.07
CA GLU A 314 -7.72 25.39 13.11
C GLU A 314 -8.85 26.38 13.42
N GLU A 315 -8.56 27.68 13.51
CA GLU A 315 -9.59 28.72 13.74
C GLU A 315 -10.56 28.84 12.54
N GLU A 316 -10.06 28.73 11.31
CA GLU A 316 -10.91 28.72 10.11
C GLU A 316 -11.79 27.46 10.01
N GLU A 317 -11.28 26.29 10.40
CA GLU A 317 -12.07 25.05 10.47
C GLU A 317 -13.13 25.10 11.59
N GLU A 318 -12.82 25.65 12.78
CA GLU A 318 -13.80 25.80 13.87
C GLU A 318 -14.99 26.68 13.46
N ASP A 319 -14.74 27.78 12.74
CA ASP A 319 -15.78 28.68 12.23
C ASP A 319 -16.63 28.02 11.13
N TYR A 320 -16.00 27.20 10.27
CA TYR A 320 -16.71 26.41 9.27
C TYR A 320 -17.70 25.42 9.92
N TRP A 321 -17.31 24.74 10.99
CA TRP A 321 -18.17 23.79 11.71
C TRP A 321 -19.21 24.45 12.64
N ALA A 322 -18.91 25.64 13.18
CA ALA A 322 -19.86 26.43 13.97
C ALA A 322 -21.05 26.92 13.11
N SER A 323 -20.81 27.21 11.83
CA SER A 323 -21.85 27.63 10.90
C SER A 323 -22.82 26.51 10.48
N GLY A 324 -22.41 25.23 10.63
CA GLY A 324 -23.11 24.06 10.09
C GLY A 324 -24.05 23.29 11.04
N LYS A 325 -24.09 23.57 12.34
CA LYS A 325 -24.87 22.74 13.31
C LYS A 325 -25.79 23.55 14.24
N ARG A 326 -26.94 23.96 13.71
CA ARG A 326 -28.15 24.14 14.51
C ARG A 326 -28.94 22.82 14.58
N GLY A 327 -28.44 21.85 15.35
CA GLY A 327 -29.18 20.59 15.55
C GLY A 327 -28.43 19.48 16.29
N ARG A 328 -28.84 19.23 17.54
CA ARG A 328 -28.48 18.13 18.45
C ARG A 328 -27.09 18.16 19.11
N LYS A 329 -27.14 18.59 20.38
CA LYS A 329 -26.09 18.51 21.40
C LYS A 329 -25.65 17.05 21.65
N GLY A 330 -24.35 16.84 21.58
CA GLY A 330 -23.61 15.68 22.07
C GLY A 330 -22.14 16.06 22.06
N SER A 331 -21.71 16.82 23.06
CA SER A 331 -20.34 17.29 23.22
C SER A 331 -19.42 16.11 23.50
N ILE A 332 -18.42 15.89 22.63
CA ILE A 332 -17.28 15.00 22.88
C ILE A 332 -16.03 15.83 22.60
N TYR A 333 -15.74 16.78 23.49
CA TYR A 333 -14.43 17.42 23.60
C TYR A 333 -13.66 16.68 24.70
N PHE A 334 -13.12 15.50 24.40
CA PHE A 334 -12.17 14.80 25.27
C PHE A 334 -11.33 13.87 24.42
N GLY A 335 -10.12 14.31 24.02
CA GLY A 335 -9.14 13.44 23.38
C GLY A 335 -7.98 14.14 22.66
N THR A 336 -8.19 15.32 22.08
CA THR A 336 -7.22 15.94 21.15
C THR A 336 -5.99 16.53 21.84
N LYS A 337 -6.17 17.36 22.88
CA LYS A 337 -5.05 18.06 23.56
C LYS A 337 -4.05 17.17 24.32
N GLN A 338 -4.41 15.92 24.61
CA GLN A 338 -3.50 14.99 25.31
C GLN A 338 -2.70 14.12 24.35
N LEU A 339 -3.13 14.02 23.08
CA LEU A 339 -2.45 13.30 22.02
C LEU A 339 -1.32 14.15 21.43
N LEU A 340 -1.59 15.40 21.04
CA LEU A 340 -0.56 16.33 20.53
C LEU A 340 0.57 16.55 21.55
N ARG A 341 0.20 16.81 22.81
CA ARG A 341 1.15 17.14 23.90
C ARG A 341 2.01 15.99 24.41
N MET A 342 1.73 14.75 23.99
CA MET A 342 2.59 13.58 24.27
C MET A 342 3.44 13.17 23.06
N MET A 343 3.10 13.63 21.86
CA MET A 343 3.83 13.32 20.63
C MET A 343 5.00 14.27 20.36
N SER A 344 4.96 15.50 20.87
CA SER A 344 6.07 16.47 20.85
C SER A 344 7.26 16.12 21.75
N GLY A 345 7.27 14.94 22.40
CA GLY A 345 8.33 14.53 23.34
C GLY A 345 9.01 13.19 23.03
N VAL A 346 8.73 12.55 21.88
CA VAL A 346 9.20 11.18 21.59
C VAL A 346 10.07 11.14 20.34
N LYS A 347 11.34 10.75 20.50
CA LYS A 347 12.22 10.38 19.38
C LYS A 347 11.56 9.27 18.52
N GLN A 348 11.21 9.63 17.29
CA GLN A 348 10.62 8.85 16.19
C GLN A 348 10.15 7.41 16.51
N PRO A 349 8.86 7.19 16.82
CA PRO A 349 8.28 5.85 16.81
C PRO A 349 8.21 5.29 15.37
N ARG A 350 8.67 4.05 15.17
CA ARG A 350 8.69 3.38 13.84
C ARG A 350 7.30 2.91 13.36
N GLY A 351 6.26 3.13 14.16
CA GLY A 351 4.88 2.75 13.85
C GLY A 351 3.99 2.79 15.09
N VAL A 352 2.70 3.08 14.87
CA VAL A 352 1.67 3.19 15.91
C VAL A 352 0.66 2.07 15.73
N SER A 353 0.31 1.38 16.82
CA SER A 353 -0.76 0.38 16.84
C SER A 353 -2.01 0.92 17.53
N LEU A 354 -3.14 0.91 16.82
CA LEU A 354 -4.46 1.30 17.32
C LEU A 354 -5.37 0.09 17.42
N ARG A 355 -6.06 -0.10 18.56
CA ARG A 355 -7.06 -1.17 18.74
C ARG A 355 -8.49 -0.61 18.74
N LEU A 356 -9.37 -1.21 17.94
CA LEU A 356 -10.78 -0.86 17.81
C LEU A 356 -11.69 -2.02 18.28
N LEU A 357 -12.63 -1.73 19.19
CA LEU A 357 -13.54 -2.70 19.81
C LEU A 357 -15.02 -2.40 19.47
N TRP A 358 -15.81 -3.42 19.12
CA TRP A 358 -17.24 -3.28 18.81
C TRP A 358 -18.06 -2.69 19.98
N ARG A 359 -19.00 -1.79 19.63
CA ARG A 359 -19.97 -1.21 20.57
C ARG A 359 -21.08 -2.25 20.82
N THR A 360 -21.21 -2.72 22.06
CA THR A 360 -22.20 -3.73 22.46
C THR A 360 -23.62 -3.19 22.53
#